data_AF-A0A5J4XVY8-F1
#
_entry.id   AF-A0A5J4XVY8-F1
#
_cell.length_a   1.000
_cell.length_b   1.000
_cell.length_c   1.000
_cell.angle_alpha   90.00
_cell.angle_beta   90.00
_cell.angle_gamma   90.00
#
_symmetry.space_group_name_H-M   'P 1'
#
loop_
_entity.id
_entity.type
_entity.pdbx_description
1 polymer ?
#
loop_
_entity_poly.entity_id
_entity_poly.type
_entity_poly.pdbx_seq_one_letter_code
_entity_poly.pdbx_strand_id
1 'polypeptide(L)'
;MQTSCRYTSSSGASTSGRDWRPDGGVLVHLANTYSTSHHINHRSCRICTAGLGCRQIRQQQASCLKHHCCIPRSRQHIACQCSSANGVSSNCKGPVIVIDNYDSFTYNLCQYLGDLGCEHLVYKNDEKTIEELRALNPRGILLSPGPGRPEDSGIALQTVRELGTEFPIFGVCMGHQCIGQVFGGDVVRAPSGVMHGKTSPVHHKDSGLLKGLSNPFLAARYHSLVIAKDSVPDILEVTAWTDDGTVMAVQHKQYPHIQA
;
A
#
# COMPACT_ATOMS: atom_id res chain seq x y z
N MET A 1 26.56 46.61 19.60
CA MET A 1 26.86 45.48 20.52
C MET A 1 25.87 44.36 20.26
N GLN A 2 26.26 43.38 19.45
CA GLN A 2 25.51 42.13 19.25
C GLN A 2 26.49 40.98 19.47
N THR A 3 26.23 40.20 20.50
CA THR A 3 26.94 38.96 20.81
C THR A 3 26.30 37.79 20.08
N SER A 4 27.16 37.00 19.45
CA SER A 4 26.87 35.78 18.71
C SER A 4 26.28 34.66 19.56
N CYS A 5 25.48 33.79 18.93
CA CYS A 5 25.46 32.37 19.28
C CYS A 5 25.39 31.52 17.99
N ARG A 6 26.42 30.72 17.74
CA ARG A 6 26.44 29.68 16.68
C ARG A 6 25.72 28.45 17.23
N TYR A 7 24.94 27.78 16.37
CA TYR A 7 24.70 26.35 16.52
C TYR A 7 24.80 25.66 15.16
N THR A 8 25.54 24.55 15.15
CA THR A 8 25.96 23.76 13.99
C THR A 8 24.88 22.80 13.50
N SER A 9 24.99 22.50 12.22
CA SER A 9 24.21 21.57 11.39
C SER A 9 24.11 20.12 11.90
N SER A 10 22.97 19.47 11.62
CA SER A 10 22.97 18.08 11.15
C SER A 10 21.76 17.79 10.26
N SER A 11 22.08 17.53 8.98
CA SER A 11 21.34 16.77 7.97
C SER A 11 19.87 17.12 7.73
N GLY A 12 19.64 17.96 6.73
CA GLY A 12 18.42 17.91 5.93
C GLY A 12 18.36 16.62 5.12
N ALA A 13 17.24 15.92 5.18
CA ALA A 13 16.86 14.94 4.17
C ALA A 13 15.95 15.65 3.18
N SER A 14 16.52 16.04 2.04
CA SER A 14 15.81 16.50 0.87
C SER A 14 14.87 15.38 0.38
N THR A 15 13.57 15.64 0.38
CA THR A 15 12.59 14.80 -0.32
C THR A 15 12.68 15.11 -1.83
N SER A 16 13.74 14.64 -2.47
CA SER A 16 13.84 14.57 -3.93
C SER A 16 13.14 13.30 -4.42
N GLY A 17 12.50 13.39 -5.58
CA GLY A 17 11.59 12.40 -6.18
C GLY A 17 12.03 10.94 -5.98
N ARG A 18 11.09 10.13 -5.49
CA ARG A 18 11.31 8.70 -5.25
C ARG A 18 10.98 7.93 -6.52
N ASP A 19 12.03 7.45 -7.17
CA ASP A 19 11.99 6.62 -8.37
C ASP A 19 11.32 5.26 -8.10
N TRP A 20 10.47 4.85 -9.05
CA TRP A 20 9.81 3.55 -9.09
C TRP A 20 10.79 2.53 -9.67
N ARG A 21 11.35 1.65 -8.82
CA ARG A 21 12.26 0.60 -9.29
C ARG A 21 11.52 -0.74 -9.50
N PRO A 22 11.90 -1.54 -10.50
CA PRO A 22 11.30 -2.86 -10.80
C PRO A 22 11.40 -3.88 -9.65
N ASP A 23 12.15 -3.59 -8.59
CA ASP A 23 12.31 -4.34 -7.34
C ASP A 23 11.16 -4.18 -6.33
N GLY A 24 10.03 -3.58 -6.70
CA GLY A 24 8.82 -3.56 -5.87
C GLY A 24 8.78 -2.48 -4.78
N GLY A 25 9.61 -1.43 -4.88
CA GLY A 25 9.77 -0.40 -3.83
C GLY A 25 8.50 0.36 -3.40
N VAL A 26 7.50 0.52 -4.28
CA VAL A 26 6.20 1.11 -3.89
C VAL A 26 5.32 0.10 -3.17
N LEU A 27 5.37 -1.17 -3.56
CA LEU A 27 4.66 -2.24 -2.87
C LEU A 27 5.25 -2.43 -1.47
N VAL A 28 6.59 -2.37 -1.34
CA VAL A 28 7.32 -2.33 -0.06
C VAL A 28 6.80 -1.18 0.79
N HIS A 29 6.66 0.01 0.19
CA HIS A 29 6.20 1.20 0.91
C HIS A 29 4.72 1.12 1.29
N LEU A 30 3.86 0.53 0.45
CA LEU A 30 2.45 0.27 0.77
C LEU A 30 2.32 -0.74 1.91
N ALA A 31 3.05 -1.84 1.88
CA ALA A 31 3.09 -2.82 2.95
C ALA A 31 3.56 -2.17 4.27
N ASN A 32 4.63 -1.37 4.21
CA ASN A 32 5.16 -0.63 5.36
C ASN A 32 4.13 0.39 5.90
N THR A 33 3.51 1.17 5.00
CA THR A 33 2.58 2.24 5.38
C THR A 33 1.24 1.68 5.89
N TYR A 34 0.75 0.58 5.30
CA TYR A 34 -0.43 -0.12 5.78
C TYR A 34 -0.22 -0.73 7.17
N SER A 35 1.00 -1.23 7.46
CA SER A 35 1.40 -1.65 8.80
C SER A 35 1.45 -0.47 9.79
N THR A 36 2.11 0.64 9.43
CA THR A 36 2.31 1.77 10.35
C THR A 36 1.07 2.65 10.54
N SER A 37 0.13 2.69 9.60
CA SER A 37 -1.00 3.63 9.65
C SER A 37 -2.20 3.13 10.45
N HIS A 38 -2.22 1.83 10.79
CA HIS A 38 -3.12 1.33 11.84
C HIS A 38 -2.57 1.62 13.25
N HIS A 39 -1.43 2.32 13.34
CA HIS A 39 -0.92 2.98 14.54
C HIS A 39 -1.22 4.48 14.60
N ILE A 40 -2.37 4.93 14.08
CA ILE A 40 -2.94 6.19 14.59
C ILE A 40 -3.52 5.89 15.98
N ASN A 41 -2.63 5.94 16.97
CA ASN A 41 -2.99 6.13 18.35
C ASN A 41 -3.77 7.46 18.40
N HIS A 42 -5.03 7.45 18.83
CA HIS A 42 -5.88 8.64 19.00
C HIS A 42 -5.36 9.62 20.08
N ARG A 43 -4.05 9.63 20.39
CA ARG A 43 -3.44 10.31 21.54
C ARG A 43 -2.36 11.34 21.20
N SER A 44 -2.37 11.91 20.00
CA SER A 44 -1.54 13.10 19.73
C SER A 44 -2.12 14.05 18.69
N CYS A 45 -3.38 14.45 18.88
CA CYS A 45 -3.81 15.79 18.46
C CYS A 45 -3.65 16.73 19.67
N ARG A 46 -2.53 17.47 19.74
CA ARG A 46 -2.29 18.50 20.76
C ARG A 46 -3.10 19.78 20.45
N ILE A 47 -4.41 19.68 20.30
CA ILE A 47 -5.31 20.86 20.25
C ILE A 47 -6.59 20.68 21.11
N CYS A 48 -6.75 19.58 21.85
CA CYS A 48 -7.92 19.39 22.72
C CYS A 48 -7.56 19.37 24.21
N THR A 49 -7.09 20.51 24.73
CA THR A 49 -7.17 20.83 26.16
C THR A 49 -7.77 22.22 26.36
N ALA A 50 -9.07 22.32 26.15
CA ALA A 50 -9.94 23.28 26.81
C ALA A 50 -11.38 22.82 26.58
N GLY A 51 -12.07 22.42 27.65
CA GLY A 51 -13.44 21.94 27.57
C GLY A 51 -14.38 23.05 27.12
N LEU A 52 -15.05 22.87 25.98
CA LEU A 52 -16.28 23.57 25.62
C LEU A 52 -17.17 22.62 24.80
N GLY A 53 -18.45 22.61 25.14
CA GLY A 53 -19.43 21.61 24.73
C GLY A 53 -19.80 21.63 23.25
N CYS A 54 -20.38 20.51 22.84
CA CYS A 54 -20.92 20.23 21.53
C CYS A 54 -22.11 21.16 21.20
N ARG A 55 -21.84 22.36 20.66
CA ARG A 55 -22.83 23.21 19.95
C ARG A 55 -22.28 24.39 19.14
N GLN A 56 -20.95 24.62 19.06
CA GLN A 56 -20.37 25.81 18.39
C GLN A 56 -19.50 25.55 17.14
N ILE A 57 -19.42 24.31 16.64
CA ILE A 57 -18.56 23.96 15.48
C ILE A 57 -19.13 24.44 14.13
N ARG A 58 -20.36 24.98 14.06
CA ARG A 58 -20.97 25.44 12.80
C ARG A 58 -20.74 26.91 12.43
N GLN A 59 -19.98 27.70 13.18
CA GLN A 59 -19.78 29.14 12.88
C GLN A 59 -18.37 29.57 12.47
N GLN A 60 -17.37 28.67 12.43
CA GLN A 60 -15.98 29.02 12.05
C GLN A 60 -15.56 28.61 10.63
N GLN A 61 -16.48 28.12 9.78
CA GLN A 61 -16.20 27.89 8.34
C GLN A 61 -16.55 29.10 7.44
N ALA A 62 -16.99 30.23 7.99
CA ALA A 62 -17.47 31.37 7.20
C ALA A 62 -16.59 32.64 7.26
N SER A 63 -15.30 32.53 7.56
CA SER A 63 -14.42 33.71 7.79
C SER A 63 -13.11 33.77 6.98
N CYS A 64 -12.88 32.89 5.99
CA CYS A 64 -11.69 32.99 5.12
C CYS A 64 -12.01 33.30 3.65
N LEU A 65 -13.22 33.78 3.36
CA LEU A 65 -13.59 34.38 2.07
C LEU A 65 -13.81 35.88 2.26
N LYS A 66 -12.71 36.65 2.36
CA LYS A 66 -12.71 38.12 2.24
C LYS A 66 -11.26 38.57 2.34
N HIS A 67 -10.52 38.56 1.23
CA HIS A 67 -9.60 39.63 0.85
C HIS A 67 -9.21 39.41 -0.62
N HIS A 68 -9.96 40.08 -1.50
CA HIS A 68 -9.57 40.35 -2.88
C HIS A 68 -8.29 41.19 -2.90
N CYS A 69 -7.28 40.77 -3.66
CA CYS A 69 -6.33 41.70 -4.27
C CYS A 69 -5.83 41.16 -5.62
N CYS A 70 -6.20 41.91 -6.68
CA CYS A 70 -5.60 42.03 -8.00
C CYS A 70 -5.98 41.06 -9.16
N ILE A 71 -6.37 41.74 -10.26
CA ILE A 71 -6.98 41.38 -11.55
C ILE A 71 -5.89 40.97 -12.59
N PRO A 72 -6.22 40.31 -13.72
CA PRO A 72 -5.36 39.33 -14.40
C PRO A 72 -4.48 39.93 -15.50
N ARG A 73 -3.33 39.29 -15.77
CA ARG A 73 -2.57 39.51 -17.01
C ARG A 73 -2.04 38.19 -17.58
N SER A 74 -2.40 37.99 -18.85
CA SER A 74 -1.71 37.25 -19.91
C SER A 74 -1.26 35.81 -19.66
N ARG A 75 -1.88 34.91 -20.46
CA ARG A 75 -1.28 33.67 -20.95
C ARG A 75 0.21 33.86 -21.26
N GLN A 76 1.07 33.15 -20.55
CA GLN A 76 2.35 32.67 -21.07
C GLN A 76 2.79 31.47 -20.23
N HIS A 77 2.91 30.33 -20.91
CA HIS A 77 3.55 29.13 -20.40
C HIS A 77 4.97 29.48 -19.95
N ILE A 78 5.27 29.35 -18.66
CA ILE A 78 6.65 29.25 -18.18
C ILE A 78 6.92 27.78 -17.98
N ALA A 79 7.56 27.18 -18.99
CA ALA A 79 8.20 25.89 -18.89
C ALA A 79 9.38 26.01 -17.92
N CYS A 80 9.30 25.34 -16.78
CA CYS A 80 10.45 25.18 -15.91
C CYS A 80 11.34 24.09 -16.54
N GLN A 81 12.40 24.52 -17.23
CA GLN A 81 13.45 23.64 -17.73
C GLN A 81 14.45 23.38 -16.60
N CYS A 82 14.45 22.15 -16.08
CA CYS A 82 15.56 21.62 -15.31
C CYS A 82 16.27 20.57 -16.16
N SER A 83 17.45 20.91 -16.67
CA SER A 83 18.30 20.04 -17.47
C SER A 83 19.10 19.10 -16.56
N SER A 84 18.85 17.80 -16.73
CA SER A 84 19.78 16.66 -16.63
C SER A 84 20.83 16.62 -15.51
N ALA A 85 20.63 15.71 -14.55
CA ALA A 85 21.71 15.03 -13.85
C ALA A 85 21.38 13.53 -13.66
N ASN A 86 22.14 12.70 -14.37
CA ASN A 86 22.46 11.29 -14.11
C ASN A 86 21.33 10.24 -14.06
N GLY A 87 21.08 9.64 -15.24
CA GLY A 87 21.07 8.18 -15.42
C GLY A 87 20.08 7.36 -14.59
N VAL A 88 18.78 7.50 -14.87
CA VAL A 88 17.77 6.52 -14.46
C VAL A 88 16.96 6.16 -15.70
N SER A 89 16.87 4.85 -15.99
CA SER A 89 16.16 4.32 -17.15
C SER A 89 14.68 4.72 -17.09
N SER A 90 14.32 5.65 -17.95
CA SER A 90 12.99 6.15 -18.21
C SER A 90 12.12 5.12 -18.95
N ASN A 91 11.65 4.06 -18.29
CA ASN A 91 10.55 3.27 -18.86
C ASN A 91 9.79 2.42 -17.83
N CYS A 92 8.80 3.02 -17.19
CA CYS A 92 7.74 2.29 -16.49
C CYS A 92 6.41 2.91 -16.89
N LYS A 93 6.04 2.74 -18.16
CA LYS A 93 4.82 3.30 -18.74
C LYS A 93 3.63 2.42 -18.37
N GLY A 94 2.72 2.93 -17.54
CA GLY A 94 1.47 2.25 -17.18
C GLY A 94 1.00 2.61 -15.77
N PRO A 95 -0.32 2.60 -15.51
CA PRO A 95 -0.88 2.79 -14.17
C PRO A 95 -0.70 1.53 -13.31
N VAL A 96 -0.81 1.68 -11.99
CA VAL A 96 -1.08 0.56 -11.09
C VAL A 96 -2.55 0.18 -11.23
N ILE A 97 -2.83 -1.09 -11.49
CA ILE A 97 -4.21 -1.58 -11.55
C ILE A 97 -4.59 -2.14 -10.20
N VAL A 98 -5.64 -1.59 -9.60
CA VAL A 98 -6.20 -2.08 -8.34
C VAL A 98 -7.45 -2.88 -8.68
N ILE A 99 -7.44 -4.16 -8.36
CA ILE A 99 -8.61 -5.04 -8.44
C ILE A 99 -9.31 -5.00 -7.09
N ASP A 100 -10.45 -4.30 -7.04
CA ASP A 100 -11.30 -4.17 -5.87
C ASP A 100 -12.21 -5.40 -5.72
N ASN A 101 -11.99 -6.17 -4.68
CA ASN A 101 -12.85 -7.28 -4.26
C ASN A 101 -13.99 -6.81 -3.36
N TYR A 102 -14.54 -5.62 -3.62
CA TYR A 102 -15.64 -5.01 -2.89
C TYR A 102 -15.35 -4.77 -1.40
N ASP A 103 -14.17 -4.21 -1.07
CA ASP A 103 -13.82 -3.87 0.32
C ASP A 103 -13.75 -2.35 0.56
N SER A 104 -14.32 -1.94 1.68
CA SER A 104 -14.13 -0.62 2.29
C SER A 104 -12.66 -0.19 2.46
N PHE A 105 -11.73 -1.12 2.65
CA PHE A 105 -10.31 -0.82 2.83
C PHE A 105 -9.56 -0.52 1.53
N THR A 106 -10.16 -0.79 0.36
CA THR A 106 -9.54 -0.50 -0.94
C THR A 106 -9.22 1.00 -1.07
N TYR A 107 -10.07 1.89 -0.54
CA TYR A 107 -9.83 3.33 -0.55
C TYR A 107 -8.56 3.74 0.19
N ASN A 108 -8.22 3.08 1.29
CA ASN A 108 -6.99 3.38 2.04
C ASN A 108 -5.76 3.03 1.18
N LEU A 109 -5.79 1.89 0.48
CA LEU A 109 -4.72 1.49 -0.43
C LEU A 109 -4.56 2.48 -1.60
N CYS A 110 -5.66 2.90 -2.21
CA CYS A 110 -5.66 3.91 -3.27
C CYS A 110 -5.15 5.27 -2.78
N GLN A 111 -5.49 5.67 -1.55
CA GLN A 111 -4.97 6.89 -0.95
C GLN A 111 -3.44 6.83 -0.82
N TYR A 112 -2.88 5.72 -0.30
CA TYR A 112 -1.44 5.58 -0.23
C TYR A 112 -0.77 5.56 -1.60
N LEU A 113 -1.38 4.93 -2.60
CA LEU A 113 -0.89 5.01 -3.98
C LEU A 113 -0.84 6.46 -4.47
N GLY A 114 -1.90 7.23 -4.21
CA GLY A 114 -1.97 8.66 -4.52
C GLY A 114 -0.91 9.50 -3.80
N ASP A 115 -0.71 9.29 -2.50
CA ASP A 115 0.30 9.98 -1.69
C ASP A 115 1.74 9.69 -2.17
N LEU A 116 1.95 8.51 -2.76
CA LEU A 116 3.20 8.13 -3.40
C LEU A 116 3.33 8.66 -4.84
N GLY A 117 2.33 9.39 -5.35
CA GLY A 117 2.32 9.92 -6.71
C GLY A 117 2.15 8.84 -7.78
N CYS A 118 1.60 7.68 -7.42
CA CYS A 118 1.35 6.59 -8.36
C CYS A 118 0.00 6.78 -9.04
N GLU A 119 0.04 6.93 -10.37
CA GLU A 119 -1.16 6.81 -11.20
C GLU A 119 -1.73 5.40 -11.04
N HIS A 120 -3.03 5.33 -10.75
CA HIS A 120 -3.71 4.06 -10.53
C HIS A 120 -5.13 4.09 -11.09
N LEU A 121 -5.59 2.93 -11.55
CA LEU A 121 -6.96 2.70 -12.00
C LEU A 121 -7.56 1.59 -11.13
N VAL A 122 -8.80 1.79 -10.68
CA VAL A 122 -9.51 0.84 -9.84
C VAL A 122 -10.60 0.19 -10.68
N TYR A 123 -10.61 -1.14 -10.70
CA TYR A 123 -11.67 -1.94 -11.31
C TYR A 123 -12.16 -2.96 -10.31
N LYS A 124 -13.46 -3.21 -10.31
CA LYS A 124 -14.01 -4.31 -9.52
C LYS A 124 -13.61 -5.65 -10.14
N ASN A 125 -13.63 -6.69 -9.34
CA ASN A 125 -13.19 -8.03 -9.74
C ASN A 125 -14.07 -8.71 -10.82
N ASP A 126 -15.13 -8.04 -11.28
CA ASP A 126 -16.08 -8.47 -12.32
C ASP A 126 -16.21 -7.45 -13.47
N GLU A 127 -15.46 -6.34 -13.47
CA GLU A 127 -15.60 -5.25 -14.45
C GLU A 127 -14.75 -5.42 -15.71
N LYS A 128 -13.68 -6.23 -15.66
CA LYS A 128 -12.70 -6.37 -16.74
C LYS A 128 -12.29 -7.83 -16.97
N THR A 129 -11.99 -8.18 -18.22
CA THR A 129 -11.34 -9.46 -18.54
C THR A 129 -9.83 -9.38 -18.37
N ILE A 130 -9.16 -10.53 -18.31
CA ILE A 130 -7.69 -10.61 -18.23
C ILE A 130 -7.02 -9.98 -19.45
N GLU A 131 -7.60 -10.16 -20.63
CA GLU A 131 -7.10 -9.58 -21.88
C GLU A 131 -7.19 -8.05 -21.84
N GLU A 132 -8.30 -7.51 -21.33
CA GLU A 132 -8.43 -6.06 -21.15
C GLU A 132 -7.42 -5.53 -20.14
N LEU A 133 -7.23 -6.22 -19.00
CA LEU A 133 -6.21 -5.84 -18.00
C LEU A 133 -4.80 -5.87 -18.59
N ARG A 134 -4.46 -6.92 -19.34
CA ARG A 134 -3.17 -7.04 -20.03
C ARG A 134 -2.98 -5.90 -21.04
N ALA A 135 -4.02 -5.53 -21.78
CA ALA A 135 -3.98 -4.45 -22.77
C ALA A 135 -3.76 -3.06 -22.17
N LEU A 136 -4.09 -2.85 -20.89
CA LEU A 136 -3.78 -1.62 -20.17
C LEU A 136 -2.27 -1.45 -19.89
N ASN A 137 -1.46 -2.49 -20.14
CA ASN A 137 -0.02 -2.53 -19.87
C ASN A 137 0.29 -2.05 -18.44
N PRO A 138 -0.23 -2.74 -17.41
CA PRO A 138 -0.12 -2.32 -16.04
C PRO A 138 1.35 -2.26 -15.63
N ARG A 139 1.67 -1.21 -14.87
CA ARG A 139 2.95 -1.14 -14.16
C ARG A 139 3.04 -2.19 -13.07
N GLY A 140 1.91 -2.53 -12.47
CA GLY A 140 1.77 -3.57 -11.46
C GLY A 140 0.30 -3.70 -11.07
N ILE A 141 -0.04 -4.82 -10.44
CA ILE A 141 -1.41 -5.17 -10.09
C ILE A 141 -1.50 -5.32 -8.57
N LEU A 142 -2.46 -4.63 -7.96
CA LEU A 142 -2.78 -4.70 -6.55
C LEU A 142 -4.11 -5.41 -6.37
N LEU A 143 -4.09 -6.57 -5.71
CA LEU A 143 -5.30 -7.30 -5.35
C LEU A 143 -5.75 -6.86 -3.95
N SER A 144 -6.90 -6.20 -3.88
CA SER A 144 -7.40 -5.64 -2.64
C SER A 144 -7.91 -6.74 -1.68
N PRO A 145 -8.09 -6.38 -0.39
CA PRO A 145 -8.96 -7.11 0.51
C PRO A 145 -10.38 -7.31 -0.04
N GLY A 146 -11.12 -8.26 0.53
CA GLY A 146 -12.49 -8.60 0.13
C GLY A 146 -13.16 -9.57 1.10
N PRO A 147 -14.51 -9.64 1.12
CA PRO A 147 -15.24 -10.62 1.90
C PRO A 147 -15.21 -12.01 1.25
N GLY A 148 -15.62 -13.03 2.00
CA GLY A 148 -15.82 -14.39 1.46
C GLY A 148 -14.52 -15.18 1.36
N ARG A 149 -14.41 -16.00 0.30
CA ARG A 149 -13.23 -16.81 0.01
C ARG A 149 -12.64 -16.45 -1.37
N PRO A 150 -11.38 -16.83 -1.66
CA PRO A 150 -10.76 -16.53 -2.94
C PRO A 150 -11.51 -17.10 -4.15
N GLU A 151 -12.26 -18.20 -3.98
CA GLU A 151 -13.07 -18.75 -5.07
C GLU A 151 -14.17 -17.78 -5.56
N ASP A 152 -14.59 -16.85 -4.70
CA ASP A 152 -15.63 -15.85 -4.99
C ASP A 152 -15.03 -14.52 -5.51
N SER A 153 -13.70 -14.43 -5.66
CA SER A 153 -12.98 -13.17 -5.95
C SER A 153 -12.94 -12.78 -7.44
N GLY A 154 -13.90 -13.26 -8.23
CA GLY A 154 -14.00 -12.95 -9.67
C GLY A 154 -12.69 -13.26 -10.40
N ILE A 155 -12.14 -12.27 -11.12
CA ILE A 155 -10.92 -12.40 -11.91
C ILE A 155 -9.63 -12.47 -11.08
N ALA A 156 -9.65 -12.31 -9.74
CA ALA A 156 -8.41 -12.16 -8.97
C ALA A 156 -7.53 -13.43 -8.99
N LEU A 157 -8.12 -14.63 -8.86
CA LEU A 157 -7.37 -15.89 -9.02
C LEU A 157 -6.77 -16.02 -10.43
N GLN A 158 -7.56 -15.67 -11.46
CA GLN A 158 -7.12 -15.73 -12.85
C GLN A 158 -6.00 -14.72 -13.12
N THR A 159 -6.07 -13.54 -12.52
CA THR A 159 -5.05 -12.49 -12.58
C THR A 159 -3.71 -13.00 -12.06
N VAL A 160 -3.67 -13.64 -10.89
CA VAL A 160 -2.40 -14.21 -10.38
C VAL A 160 -1.87 -15.28 -11.33
N ARG A 161 -2.74 -16.17 -11.82
CA ARG A 161 -2.35 -17.30 -12.66
C ARG A 161 -1.80 -16.88 -14.02
N GLU A 162 -2.45 -15.92 -14.67
CA GLU A 162 -2.17 -15.56 -16.05
C GLU A 162 -1.28 -14.32 -16.19
N LEU A 163 -1.38 -13.36 -15.27
CA LEU A 163 -0.62 -12.11 -15.34
C LEU A 163 0.56 -12.08 -14.38
N GLY A 164 0.65 -12.99 -13.40
CA GLY A 164 1.70 -12.97 -12.40
C GLY A 164 3.12 -13.17 -12.96
N THR A 165 3.28 -13.89 -14.06
CA THR A 165 4.59 -14.04 -14.72
C THR A 165 4.95 -12.85 -15.60
N GLU A 166 3.97 -12.03 -15.99
CA GLU A 166 4.11 -10.88 -16.88
C GLU A 166 4.30 -9.57 -16.10
N PHE A 167 3.56 -9.39 -15.00
CA PHE A 167 3.50 -8.14 -14.24
C PHE A 167 3.71 -8.35 -12.73
N PRO A 168 4.27 -7.37 -12.01
CA PRO A 168 4.31 -7.37 -10.55
C PRO A 168 2.91 -7.50 -9.95
N ILE A 169 2.72 -8.39 -8.97
CA ILE A 169 1.46 -8.57 -8.25
C ILE A 169 1.71 -8.41 -6.76
N PHE A 170 0.90 -7.58 -6.12
CA PHE A 170 0.81 -7.47 -4.67
C PHE A 170 -0.57 -7.84 -4.17
N GLY A 171 -0.66 -8.83 -3.29
CA GLY A 171 -1.92 -9.26 -2.70
C GLY A 171 -2.06 -8.85 -1.23
N VAL A 172 -3.15 -8.19 -0.88
CA VAL A 172 -3.47 -7.86 0.52
C VAL A 172 -4.72 -8.62 0.94
N CYS A 173 -4.71 -9.26 2.11
CA CYS A 173 -5.88 -9.97 2.65
C CYS A 173 -6.39 -11.07 1.71
N MET A 174 -7.52 -10.84 1.03
CA MET A 174 -8.04 -11.72 -0.01
C MET A 174 -7.02 -11.93 -1.13
N GLY A 175 -6.31 -10.87 -1.54
CA GLY A 175 -5.22 -10.99 -2.53
C GLY A 175 -4.08 -11.91 -2.08
N HIS A 176 -3.74 -11.90 -0.79
CA HIS A 176 -2.75 -12.82 -0.21
C HIS A 176 -3.23 -14.27 -0.31
N GLN A 177 -4.50 -14.51 0.02
CA GLN A 177 -5.12 -15.83 -0.07
C GLN A 177 -5.21 -16.31 -1.52
N CYS A 178 -5.54 -15.43 -2.48
CA CYS A 178 -5.54 -15.74 -3.91
C CYS A 178 -4.15 -16.21 -4.38
N ILE A 179 -3.08 -15.53 -3.97
CA ILE A 179 -1.71 -15.95 -4.30
C ILE A 179 -1.41 -17.33 -3.72
N GLY A 180 -1.69 -17.54 -2.43
CA GLY A 180 -1.52 -18.86 -1.80
C GLY A 180 -2.23 -19.96 -2.57
N GLN A 181 -3.50 -19.75 -2.86
CA GLN A 181 -4.37 -20.74 -3.51
C GLN A 181 -3.98 -21.04 -4.95
N VAL A 182 -3.62 -20.03 -5.76
CA VAL A 182 -3.23 -20.25 -7.15
C VAL A 182 -2.00 -21.14 -7.27
N PHE A 183 -1.08 -21.04 -6.31
CA PHE A 183 0.14 -21.86 -6.31
C PHE A 183 -0.01 -23.20 -5.55
N GLY A 184 -1.20 -23.49 -5.02
CA GLY A 184 -1.52 -24.80 -4.42
C GLY A 184 -1.58 -24.83 -2.89
N GLY A 185 -1.54 -23.68 -2.22
CA GLY A 185 -1.76 -23.59 -0.77
C GLY A 185 -3.25 -23.61 -0.41
N ASP A 186 -3.58 -24.27 0.70
CA ASP A 186 -4.96 -24.31 1.20
C ASP A 186 -5.33 -23.06 1.97
N VAL A 187 -6.53 -22.53 1.73
CA VAL A 187 -7.07 -21.38 2.48
C VAL A 187 -8.06 -21.90 3.53
N VAL A 188 -7.61 -21.91 4.78
CA VAL A 188 -8.32 -22.50 5.93
C VAL A 188 -8.71 -21.44 6.94
N ARG A 189 -9.59 -21.78 7.88
CA ARG A 189 -9.89 -20.88 9.00
C ARG A 189 -8.65 -20.69 9.88
N ALA A 190 -8.44 -19.46 10.34
CA ALA A 190 -7.37 -19.14 11.27
C ALA A 190 -7.50 -19.99 12.55
N PRO A 191 -6.43 -20.68 13.00
CA PRO A 191 -6.48 -21.51 14.22
C PRO A 191 -6.87 -20.71 15.47
N SER A 192 -6.46 -19.44 15.51
CA SER A 192 -6.76 -18.50 16.59
C SER A 192 -8.21 -17.97 16.60
N GLY A 193 -9.04 -18.41 15.64
CA GLY A 193 -10.37 -17.84 15.40
C GLY A 193 -10.32 -16.48 14.70
N VAL A 194 -11.48 -15.84 14.61
CA VAL A 194 -11.65 -14.55 13.93
C VAL A 194 -10.90 -13.45 14.70
N MET A 195 -9.89 -12.85 14.08
CA MET A 195 -9.21 -11.65 14.56
C MET A 195 -9.84 -10.43 13.88
N HIS A 196 -10.45 -9.52 14.64
CA HIS A 196 -10.99 -8.25 14.12
C HIS A 196 -10.35 -7.08 14.87
N GLY A 197 -9.60 -6.24 14.16
CA GLY A 197 -9.04 -5.00 14.70
C GLY A 197 -8.00 -5.19 15.80
N LYS A 198 -7.43 -6.40 15.93
CA LYS A 198 -6.33 -6.66 16.87
C LYS A 198 -5.01 -6.51 16.13
N THR A 199 -4.07 -5.84 16.77
CA THR A 199 -2.68 -5.82 16.32
C THR A 199 -1.97 -7.09 16.77
N SER A 200 -1.07 -7.58 15.94
CA SER A 200 -0.19 -8.70 16.30
C SER A 200 1.24 -8.37 15.89
N PRO A 201 2.24 -8.78 16.70
CA PRO A 201 3.62 -8.80 16.27
C PRO A 201 3.78 -9.75 15.09
N VAL A 202 4.36 -9.27 14.00
CA VAL A 202 4.68 -10.03 12.80
C VAL A 202 6.19 -10.06 12.65
N HIS A 203 6.75 -11.26 12.69
CA HIS A 203 8.15 -11.54 12.42
C HIS A 203 8.34 -11.70 10.92
N HIS A 204 9.53 -11.32 10.42
CA HIS A 204 9.85 -11.44 9.00
C HIS A 204 11.33 -11.73 8.75
N LYS A 205 11.65 -12.11 7.51
CA LYS A 205 13.02 -12.43 7.06
C LYS A 205 13.87 -11.23 6.63
N ASP A 206 13.39 -10.00 6.85
CA ASP A 206 14.04 -8.77 6.36
C ASP A 206 14.34 -8.80 4.85
N SER A 207 13.41 -9.36 4.06
CA SER A 207 13.55 -9.57 2.62
C SER A 207 12.33 -9.07 1.85
N GLY A 208 12.49 -8.90 0.53
CA GLY A 208 11.39 -8.50 -0.37
C GLY A 208 10.68 -7.23 0.10
N LEU A 209 9.34 -7.31 0.17
CA LEU A 209 8.46 -6.23 0.64
C LEU A 209 8.72 -5.74 2.07
N LEU A 210 9.37 -6.55 2.90
CA LEU A 210 9.49 -6.30 4.35
C LEU A 210 10.92 -5.91 4.76
N LYS A 211 11.79 -5.64 3.78
CA LYS A 211 13.16 -5.24 4.03
C LYS A 211 13.24 -3.87 4.69
N GLY A 212 14.03 -3.77 5.75
CA GLY A 212 14.24 -2.56 6.54
C GLY A 212 13.14 -2.25 7.55
N LEU A 213 12.16 -3.14 7.74
CA LEU A 213 11.14 -2.99 8.78
C LEU A 213 11.66 -3.45 10.14
N SER A 214 11.06 -2.94 11.21
CA SER A 214 11.31 -3.45 12.57
C SER A 214 10.89 -4.91 12.67
N ASN A 215 11.66 -5.73 13.40
CA ASN A 215 11.35 -7.14 13.56
C ASN A 215 11.21 -7.50 15.06
N PRO A 216 9.99 -7.82 15.55
CA PRO A 216 8.72 -7.83 14.81
C PRO A 216 8.19 -6.41 14.55
N PHE A 217 7.35 -6.27 13.52
CA PHE A 217 6.52 -5.07 13.32
C PHE A 217 5.09 -5.35 13.75
N LEU A 218 4.32 -4.31 14.02
CA LEU A 218 2.92 -4.45 14.38
C LEU A 218 2.03 -4.35 13.14
N ALA A 219 1.21 -5.37 12.91
CA ALA A 219 0.25 -5.42 11.83
C ALA A 219 -1.16 -5.61 12.37
N ALA A 220 -2.14 -4.95 11.76
CA ALA A 220 -3.54 -5.20 12.06
C ALA A 220 -4.00 -6.51 11.39
N ARG A 221 -4.72 -7.35 12.12
CA ARG A 221 -5.29 -8.60 11.61
C ARG A 221 -6.81 -8.49 11.52
N TYR A 222 -7.32 -8.82 10.34
CA TYR A 222 -8.76 -8.83 10.03
C TYR A 222 -9.25 -10.17 9.45
N HIS A 223 -8.39 -11.18 9.37
CA HIS A 223 -8.64 -12.38 8.60
C HIS A 223 -9.25 -13.51 9.43
N SER A 224 -10.39 -14.02 8.97
CA SER A 224 -10.95 -15.31 9.41
C SER A 224 -10.30 -16.50 8.69
N LEU A 225 -9.65 -16.23 7.54
CA LEU A 225 -9.00 -17.22 6.69
C LEU A 225 -7.51 -16.91 6.49
N VAL A 226 -6.69 -17.95 6.42
CA VAL A 226 -5.23 -17.85 6.28
C VAL A 226 -4.75 -18.96 5.35
N ILE A 227 -3.58 -18.77 4.73
CA ILE A 227 -2.89 -19.87 4.05
C ILE A 227 -2.45 -20.87 5.13
N ALA A 228 -2.82 -22.14 4.99
CA ALA A 228 -2.42 -23.16 5.93
C ALA A 228 -0.90 -23.38 5.83
N LYS A 229 -0.20 -23.23 6.96
CA LYS A 229 1.26 -23.31 7.02
C LYS A 229 1.80 -24.61 6.41
N ASP A 230 1.13 -25.72 6.67
CA ASP A 230 1.58 -27.05 6.27
C ASP A 230 1.25 -27.38 4.80
N SER A 231 0.44 -26.55 4.13
CA SER A 231 0.15 -26.69 2.69
C SER A 231 0.83 -25.62 1.83
N VAL A 232 1.68 -24.76 2.41
CA VAL A 232 2.45 -23.79 1.61
C VAL A 232 3.35 -24.57 0.64
N PRO A 233 3.15 -24.42 -0.68
CA PRO A 233 3.90 -25.16 -1.69
C PRO A 233 5.35 -24.68 -1.76
N ASP A 234 6.27 -25.55 -2.18
CA ASP A 234 7.70 -25.22 -2.30
C ASP A 234 8.00 -24.05 -3.22
N ILE A 235 7.09 -23.68 -4.13
CA ILE A 235 7.25 -22.55 -5.04
C ILE A 235 7.05 -21.19 -4.34
N LEU A 236 6.39 -21.19 -3.17
CA LEU A 236 6.21 -20.03 -2.32
C LEU A 236 7.20 -20.09 -1.15
N GLU A 237 7.79 -18.94 -0.84
CA GLU A 237 8.55 -18.74 0.38
C GLU A 237 7.70 -17.94 1.37
N VAL A 238 7.53 -18.46 2.58
CA VAL A 238 6.99 -17.66 3.70
C VAL A 238 8.03 -16.64 4.13
N THR A 239 7.67 -15.36 4.03
CA THR A 239 8.55 -14.22 4.35
C THR A 239 8.16 -13.53 5.65
N ALA A 240 6.93 -13.73 6.15
CA ALA A 240 6.50 -13.28 7.47
C ALA A 240 5.47 -14.19 8.14
N TRP A 241 5.48 -14.19 9.48
CA TRP A 241 4.60 -14.99 10.32
C TRP A 241 4.36 -14.35 11.70
N THR A 242 3.29 -14.75 12.38
CA THR A 242 3.03 -14.44 13.79
C THR A 242 3.57 -15.52 14.74
N ASP A 243 3.59 -15.26 16.05
CA ASP A 243 4.05 -16.21 17.08
C ASP A 243 3.28 -17.55 17.08
N ASP A 244 1.99 -17.52 16.70
CA ASP A 244 1.15 -18.72 16.55
C ASP A 244 1.42 -19.50 15.24
N GLY A 245 2.39 -19.05 14.43
CA GLY A 245 2.77 -19.66 13.18
C GLY A 245 1.86 -19.32 11.99
N THR A 246 0.91 -18.39 12.14
CA THR A 246 0.10 -17.93 11.01
C THR A 246 0.99 -17.30 9.95
N VAL A 247 0.81 -17.71 8.69
CA VAL A 247 1.47 -17.11 7.52
C VAL A 247 0.93 -15.70 7.29
N MET A 248 1.81 -14.70 7.30
CA MET A 248 1.46 -13.28 7.16
C MET A 248 1.96 -12.65 5.88
N ALA A 249 3.00 -13.22 5.27
CA ALA A 249 3.51 -12.79 3.97
C ALA A 249 4.15 -13.96 3.23
N VAL A 250 4.02 -13.96 1.90
CA VAL A 250 4.63 -14.93 1.00
C VAL A 250 5.24 -14.24 -0.22
N GLN A 251 6.30 -14.83 -0.75
CA GLN A 251 6.93 -14.42 -2.01
C GLN A 251 7.10 -15.63 -2.91
N HIS A 252 6.82 -15.48 -4.20
CA HIS A 252 7.11 -16.53 -5.17
C HIS A 252 8.62 -16.63 -5.42
N LYS A 253 9.19 -17.85 -5.36
CA LYS A 253 10.65 -18.06 -5.46
C LYS A 253 11.21 -17.74 -6.85
N GLN A 254 10.52 -18.17 -7.92
CA GLN A 254 10.93 -17.91 -9.31
C GLN A 254 10.54 -16.51 -9.84
N TYR A 255 9.42 -15.95 -9.38
CA TYR A 255 8.91 -14.63 -9.78
C TYR A 255 8.83 -13.71 -8.56
N PRO A 256 9.96 -13.16 -8.06
CA PRO A 256 9.99 -12.41 -6.80
C PRO A 256 9.11 -11.15 -6.80
N HIS A 257 8.60 -10.71 -7.95
CA HIS A 257 7.64 -9.62 -8.08
C HIS A 257 6.18 -10.04 -7.79
N ILE A 258 5.91 -11.32 -7.55
CA ILE A 258 4.64 -11.82 -7.01
C ILE A 258 4.81 -11.98 -5.49
N GLN A 259 4.18 -11.07 -4.74
CA GLN A 259 4.32 -11.02 -3.28
C GLN A 259 2.97 -10.72 -2.61
N ALA A 260 2.85 -11.10 -1.35
CA ALA A 260 1.73 -10.79 -0.48
C ALA A 260 2.22 -10.59 0.95
#